data_AF-A0A5K1EA83-F1
#
_entry.id   AF-A0A5K1EA83-F1
#
_cell.length_a   1.000
_cell.length_b   1.000
_cell.length_c   1.000
_cell.angle_alpha   90.00
_cell.angle_beta   90.00
_cell.angle_gamma   90.00
#
_symmetry.space_group_name_H-M   'P 1'
#
loop_
_entity.id
_entity.type
_entity.pdbx_description
1 polymer ?
#
loop_
_entity_poly.entity_id
_entity_poly.type
_entity_poly.pdbx_seq_one_letter_code
_entity_poly.pdbx_strand_id
1 'polypeptide(L)'
;RRGVFDGTVENMHLHWKYRELVKIIVKAKTFAEVKNIALSLEAESGGILVSVDRVSKGYAMIVYRGKDYKRPPTLRPKNLLTKRKALARSIELQRHQ
;
A
#
# COMPACT_ATOMS: atom_id res chain seq x y z
N ARG A 1 -0.97 -5.56 12.10
CA ARG A 1 -1.89 -5.40 10.93
C ARG A 1 -1.14 -5.82 9.67
N ARG A 2 -1.86 -6.31 8.64
CA ARG A 2 -1.36 -7.10 7.48
C ARG A 2 -0.35 -6.42 6.52
N GLY A 3 0.15 -5.22 6.81
CA GLY A 3 1.09 -4.50 5.95
C GLY A 3 0.59 -4.27 4.52
N VAL A 4 1.53 -4.08 3.59
CA VAL A 4 1.29 -4.07 2.14
C VAL A 4 1.28 -5.51 1.64
N PHE A 5 0.27 -5.88 0.86
CA PHE A 5 0.13 -7.22 0.28
C PHE A 5 -0.43 -7.13 -1.14
N ASP A 6 -0.45 -8.25 -1.86
CA ASP A 6 -0.82 -8.32 -3.28
C ASP A 6 -2.13 -7.59 -3.63
N GLY A 7 -3.17 -7.79 -2.81
CA GLY A 7 -4.48 -7.15 -2.98
C GLY A 7 -4.48 -5.65 -2.73
N THR A 8 -3.51 -5.08 -2.02
CA THR A 8 -3.38 -3.62 -1.85
C THR A 8 -2.98 -2.99 -3.18
N VAL A 9 -1.93 -3.51 -3.82
CA VAL A 9 -1.41 -3.02 -5.09
C VAL A 9 -2.41 -3.27 -6.23
N GLU A 10 -3.06 -4.43 -6.24
CA GLU A 10 -4.15 -4.70 -7.18
C GLU A 10 -5.26 -3.64 -7.09
N ASN A 11 -5.70 -3.30 -5.87
CA ASN A 11 -6.72 -2.28 -5.67
C ASN A 11 -6.24 -0.89 -6.13
N MET A 12 -4.96 -0.57 -5.96
CA MET A 12 -4.40 0.68 -6.47
C MET A 12 -4.53 0.74 -8.00
N HIS A 13 -4.08 -0.30 -8.71
CA HIS A 13 -4.17 -0.35 -10.16
C HIS A 13 -5.61 -0.36 -10.68
N LEU A 14 -6.55 -0.97 -9.96
CA LEU A 14 -7.98 -0.93 -10.28
C LEU A 14 -8.55 0.48 -10.16
N HIS A 15 -8.18 1.24 -9.13
CA HIS A 15 -8.59 2.64 -8.99
C HIS A 15 -7.90 3.52 -10.04
N TRP A 16 -6.63 3.26 -10.33
CA TRP A 16 -5.86 4.00 -11.33
C TRP A 16 -6.32 3.80 -12.78
N LYS A 17 -7.22 2.83 -13.01
CA LYS A 17 -7.93 2.68 -14.29
C LYS A 17 -8.78 3.91 -14.63
N TYR A 18 -9.39 4.54 -13.62
CA TYR A 18 -10.36 5.63 -13.81
C TYR A 18 -10.02 6.90 -13.03
N ARG A 19 -9.07 6.84 -12.11
CA ARG A 19 -8.62 7.96 -11.27
C ARG A 19 -7.12 8.07 -11.35
N GLU A 20 -6.61 9.24 -11.03
CA GLU A 20 -5.16 9.46 -11.04
C GLU A 20 -4.55 9.27 -9.66
N LEU A 21 -5.35 9.47 -8.62
CA LEU A 21 -4.95 9.44 -7.22
C LEU A 21 -5.68 8.33 -6.48
N VAL A 22 -4.98 7.73 -5.52
CA VAL A 22 -5.56 6.82 -4.53
C VAL A 22 -5.24 7.31 -3.13
N LYS A 23 -6.22 7.18 -2.23
CA LYS A 23 -6.06 7.47 -0.80
C LYS A 23 -6.01 6.16 -0.03
N ILE A 24 -4.89 5.89 0.61
CA ILE A 24 -4.65 4.68 1.39
C ILE A 24 -4.63 5.06 2.88
N ILE A 25 -5.51 4.44 3.67
CA ILE A 25 -5.56 4.68 5.12
C ILE A 25 -4.76 3.60 5.83
N VAL A 26 -3.67 4.01 6.48
CA VAL A 26 -2.78 3.13 7.23
C VAL A 26 -2.94 3.39 8.71
N LYS A 27 -3.20 2.32 9.48
CA LYS A 27 -3.23 2.39 10.94
C LYS A 27 -1.87 1.97 11.50
N ALA A 28 -0.89 2.84 11.32
CA ALA A 28 0.45 2.71 11.89
C ALA A 28 0.53 3.50 13.21
N LYS A 29 1.42 3.06 14.13
CA LYS A 29 1.62 3.74 15.42
C LYS A 29 2.60 4.90 15.29
N THR A 30 3.62 4.75 14.44
CA THR A 30 4.71 5.72 14.28
C THR A 30 4.78 6.26 12.86
N PHE A 31 5.31 7.46 12.70
CA PHE A 31 5.54 8.04 11.37
C PHE A 31 6.61 7.27 10.59
N ALA A 32 7.61 6.71 11.27
CA ALA A 32 8.64 5.86 10.66
C ALA A 32 8.03 4.60 10.00
N GLU A 33 7.06 3.95 10.64
CA GLU A 33 6.31 2.84 10.03
C GLU A 33 5.57 3.28 8.77
N VAL A 34 4.92 4.45 8.78
CA VAL A 34 4.20 4.99 7.62
C VAL A 34 5.16 5.23 6.46
N LYS A 35 6.34 5.81 6.75
CA LYS A 35 7.37 6.06 5.74
C LYS A 35 7.87 4.76 5.12
N ASN A 36 8.11 3.72 5.92
CA ASN A 36 8.51 2.40 5.41
C ASN A 36 7.42 1.77 4.53
N ILE A 37 6.15 1.90 4.95
CA ILE A 37 5.00 1.44 4.16
C ILE A 37 4.89 2.22 2.85
N ALA A 38 5.17 3.52 2.86
CA ALA A 38 5.19 4.36 1.67
C ALA A 38 6.25 3.91 0.67
N LEU A 39 7.49 3.72 1.13
CA LEU A 39 8.59 3.23 0.29
C LEU A 39 8.25 1.87 -0.33
N SER A 40 7.65 0.96 0.45
CA SER A 40 7.19 -0.33 -0.07
C SER A 40 6.06 -0.15 -1.10
N LEU A 41 5.09 0.74 -0.87
CA LEU A 41 4.01 0.99 -1.83
C LEU A 41 4.53 1.57 -3.14
N GLU A 42 5.46 2.52 -3.09
CA GLU A 42 6.08 3.11 -4.28
C GLU A 42 6.85 2.05 -5.09
N ALA A 43 7.71 1.26 -4.42
CA ALA A 43 8.49 0.22 -5.07
C ALA A 43 7.62 -0.87 -5.73
N GLU A 44 6.50 -1.23 -5.11
CA GLU A 44 5.65 -2.34 -5.54
C GLU A 44 4.62 -1.94 -6.59
N SER A 45 4.08 -0.72 -6.50
CA SER A 45 3.04 -0.23 -7.41
C SER A 45 3.56 0.66 -8.55
N GLY A 46 4.79 1.19 -8.41
CA GLY A 46 5.33 2.22 -9.30
C GLY A 46 4.65 3.59 -9.16
N GLY A 47 3.80 3.76 -8.14
CA GLY A 47 3.17 5.04 -7.83
C GLY A 47 4.12 6.02 -7.15
N ILE A 48 3.75 7.29 -7.18
CA ILE A 48 4.49 8.40 -6.58
C ILE A 48 3.72 8.88 -5.35
N LEU A 49 4.35 8.85 -4.18
CA LEU A 49 3.77 9.42 -2.97
C LEU A 49 3.67 10.94 -3.11
N VAL A 50 2.46 11.48 -2.94
CA VAL A 50 2.19 12.92 -3.02
C VAL A 50 2.13 13.54 -1.64
N SER A 51 1.38 12.93 -0.72
CA SER A 51 1.24 13.43 0.65
C SER A 51 1.02 12.31 1.66
N VAL A 52 1.39 12.61 2.90
CA VAL A 52 1.08 11.79 4.08
C VAL A 52 0.44 12.69 5.12
N ASP A 53 -0.86 12.50 5.33
CA ASP A 53 -1.67 13.35 6.20
C ASP A 53 -2.10 12.56 7.44
N ARG A 54 -1.99 13.17 8.62
CA ARG A 54 -2.52 12.57 9.86
C ARG A 54 -4.03 12.72 9.90
N VAL A 55 -4.74 11.62 10.12
CA VAL A 55 -6.22 11.58 10.14
C VAL A 55 -6.72 10.87 11.40
N SER A 56 -7.99 11.05 11.75
CA SER A 56 -8.60 10.42 12.94
C SER A 56 -8.47 8.88 12.97
N LYS A 57 -8.33 8.25 11.80
CA LYS A 57 -8.19 6.79 11.64
C LYS A 57 -6.73 6.31 11.51
N GLY A 58 -5.72 7.18 11.67
CA GLY A 58 -4.30 6.87 11.50
C GLY A 58 -3.61 7.86 10.57
N TYR A 59 -3.04 7.37 9.48
CA TYR A 59 -2.41 8.17 8.44
C TYR A 59 -3.09 7.92 7.10
N ALA A 60 -3.30 8.97 6.32
CA ALA A 60 -3.77 8.91 4.96
C ALA A 60 -2.58 9.19 4.03
N MET A 61 -2.36 8.30 3.09
CA MET A 61 -1.32 8.44 2.08
C MET A 61 -1.99 8.66 0.73
N ILE A 62 -1.63 9.73 0.05
CA ILE A 62 -2.10 10.02 -1.29
C ILE A 62 -1.01 9.59 -2.26
N VAL A 63 -1.34 8.66 -3.15
CA VAL A 63 -0.41 8.13 -4.16
C VAL A 63 -0.95 8.41 -5.55
N TYR A 64 -0.11 8.99 -6.39
CA TYR A 64 -0.35 9.27 -7.79
C TYR A 64 0.20 8.15 -8.67
N ARG A 65 -0.54 7.79 -9.72
CA ARG A 65 -0.15 6.70 -10.64
C ARG A 65 1.04 7.02 -11.55
N GLY A 66 1.36 8.31 -11.75
CA GLY A 66 2.32 8.77 -12.76
C GLY A 66 1.64 9.23 -14.06
N LYS A 67 2.27 10.19 -14.76
CA LYS A 67 1.73 10.78 -16.00
C LYS A 67 1.60 9.75 -17.14
N ASP A 68 2.56 8.84 -17.20
CA ASP A 68 2.65 7.81 -18.25
C ASP A 68 2.20 6.43 -17.76
N TYR A 69 1.27 6.39 -16.79
CA TYR A 69 0.78 5.15 -16.23
C TYR A 69 0.17 4.25 -17.31
N LYS A 70 0.80 3.09 -17.52
CA LYS A 70 0.26 1.98 -18.31
C LYS A 70 -0.18 0.89 -17.35
N ARG A 71 -1.45 0.49 -17.47
CA ARG A 71 -1.98 -0.59 -16.64
C ARG A 71 -1.16 -1.86 -16.88
N PRO A 72 -0.53 -2.44 -15.85
CA PRO A 72 0.25 -3.65 -16.02
C PRO A 72 -0.66 -4.83 -16.43
N PRO A 73 -0.18 -5.76 -17.26
CA PRO A 73 -0.96 -6.92 -17.68
C PRO A 73 -1.32 -7.83 -16.49
N THR A 74 -0.44 -7.89 -15.50
CA THR A 74 -0.67 -8.55 -14.22
C THR A 74 -0.84 -7.52 -13.12
N LEU A 75 -2.07 -7.39 -12.59
CA LEU A 75 -2.38 -6.45 -11.51
C LEU A 75 -1.85 -6.86 -10.14
N ARG A 76 -1.62 -8.16 -9.94
CA ARG A 76 -1.07 -8.69 -8.69
C ARG A 76 0.43 -8.91 -8.86
N PRO A 77 1.27 -8.14 -8.15
CA PRO A 77 2.71 -8.41 -8.12
C PRO A 77 2.97 -9.77 -7.44
N LYS A 78 3.80 -10.62 -8.07
CA LYS A 78 4.08 -11.99 -7.60
C LYS A 78 5.05 -12.04 -6.41
N ASN A 79 5.79 -10.98 -6.18
CA ASN A 79 6.74 -10.81 -5.09
C ASN A 79 6.05 -10.48 -3.75
N LEU A 80 4.79 -10.01 -3.76
CA LEU A 80 4.06 -9.72 -2.52
C LEU A 80 3.39 -10.96 -1.91
N LEU A 81 3.25 -10.92 -0.59
CA LEU A 81 2.49 -11.93 0.14
C LEU A 81 1.02 -11.88 -0.27
N THR A 82 0.38 -13.05 -0.36
CA THR A 82 -1.07 -13.12 -0.50
C THR A 82 -1.77 -12.65 0.76
N LYS A 83 -3.01 -12.17 0.64
CA LYS A 83 -3.85 -11.76 1.79
C LYS A 83 -3.83 -12.74 2.97
N ARG A 84 -3.84 -14.06 2.70
CA ARG A 84 -3.76 -15.10 3.75
C ARG A 84 -2.38 -15.17 4.40
N LYS A 85 -1.30 -15.16 3.62
CA LYS A 85 0.07 -15.19 4.15
C LYS A 85 0.42 -13.92 4.93
N ALA A 86 -0.01 -12.76 4.44
CA ALA A 86 0.16 -11.47 5.13
C ALA A 86 -0.61 -11.42 6.47
N LEU A 87 -1.76 -12.11 6.55
CA LEU A 87 -2.45 -12.32 7.82
C LEU A 87 -1.64 -13.17 8.79
N ALA A 88 -1.20 -14.34 8.37
CA ALA A 88 -0.40 -15.23 9.21
C ALA A 88 0.83 -14.51 9.77
N ARG A 89 1.60 -13.84 8.92
CA ARG A 89 2.77 -13.04 9.32
C ARG A 89 2.41 -11.92 10.30
N SER A 90 1.29 -11.23 10.10
CA SER A 90 0.85 -10.18 11.03
C SER A 90 0.44 -10.74 12.40
N ILE A 91 -0.06 -11.97 12.48
CA ILE A 91 -0.41 -12.61 13.76
C ILE A 91 0.87 -13.04 14.47
N GLU A 92 1.81 -13.63 13.74
CA GLU A 92 3.11 -14.04 14.27
C GLU A 92 3.90 -12.86 14.84
N LEU A 93 4.01 -11.75 14.10
CA LEU A 93 4.65 -10.53 14.59
C LEU A 93 3.96 -9.92 15.82
N GLN A 94 2.66 -10.18 16.02
CA GLN A 94 1.92 -9.76 17.22
C GLN A 94 2.15 -10.69 18.42
N ARG A 95 2.57 -11.93 18.21
CA ARG A 95 2.90 -12.87 19.29
C ARG A 95 4.29 -12.62 19.89
N HIS A 96 5.18 -12.01 19.11
CA HIS A 96 6.55 -11.68 19.51
C HIS A 96 6.73 -10.23 19.99
N GLN A 97 5.65 -9.44 20.08
CA GLN A 97 5.61 -8.11 20.71
C GLN A 97 4.93 -8.20 22.06
#